data_AF-A0A7C6U5B1-F1
#
_entry.id   AF-A0A7C6U5B1-F1
#
_cell.length_a   1.000
_cell.length_b   1.000
_cell.length_c   1.000
_cell.angle_alpha   90.00
_cell.angle_beta   90.00
_cell.angle_gamma   90.00
#
_symmetry.space_group_name_H-M   'P 1'
#
loop_
_entity.id
_entity.type
_entity.pdbx_description
1 polymer ?
#
loop_
_entity_poly.entity_id
_entity_poly.type
_entity_poly.pdbx_seq_one_letter_code
_entity_poly.pdbx_strand_id
1 'polypeptide(L)'
;MADIMTIPENALIEDINIHIDGQKQIPMVNAKQYDKGLRYIRATLWNDTDQYLVSPTNIVAFAATKNDGNPIYNIAGVDENGRIIYEITEQTTSFHGVFNAEFRIYNTKEENGETVSTLISTYLFKMNVGKSTLQDVEVISTPEFNALTESMTLVGDLVNDVNDALSIMNDVVINAETATINANTATGNANTATTNANNAASLANEKAILADNAANFANEKASLADTATTNANTATTNANIATSNAEIATTNAQNAADYANDVATLLDNETLKIYKDAVTNYADLFTTYPTPENGWTVTVTSESVSYRYNGTLWVNLGVIASVDIATDTVAGIVKGGGNVTIGIDGEMNVDLSGKINTTEKGSVNGVATLGEDGKVPNEQLPPISSDAEDITYDNAESGLVAEDVQGA
;
A
#
# COMPACT_ATOMS: atom_id res chain seq x y z
N MET A 1 62.40 -66.11 1.03
CA MET A 1 63.40 -66.37 -0.03
C MET A 1 64.72 -66.67 0.68
N ALA A 2 65.61 -67.47 0.10
CA ALA A 2 66.90 -67.78 0.67
C ALA A 2 67.81 -66.59 0.39
N ASP A 3 68.40 -66.05 1.45
CA ASP A 3 69.35 -64.96 1.30
C ASP A 3 70.60 -65.44 0.56
N ILE A 4 71.12 -64.61 -0.34
CA ILE A 4 72.44 -64.83 -0.92
C ILE A 4 73.44 -64.61 0.20
N MET A 5 74.15 -65.67 0.58
CA MET A 5 75.03 -65.66 1.74
C MET A 5 76.49 -65.76 1.29
N THR A 6 77.31 -64.80 1.73
CA THR A 6 78.76 -64.82 1.56
C THR A 6 79.41 -65.37 2.83
N ILE A 7 80.26 -66.38 2.69
CA ILE A 7 81.02 -66.93 3.82
C ILE A 7 82.19 -65.97 4.16
N PRO A 8 82.42 -65.62 5.43
CA PRO A 8 83.57 -64.79 5.84
C PRO A 8 84.93 -65.42 5.48
N GLU A 9 85.93 -64.59 5.15
CA GLU A 9 87.26 -65.02 4.66
C GLU A 9 88.03 -65.96 5.61
N ASN A 10 87.79 -65.86 6.93
CA ASN A 10 88.45 -66.67 7.96
C ASN A 10 87.57 -67.79 8.53
N ALA A 11 86.46 -68.12 7.86
CA ALA A 11 85.57 -69.17 8.32
C ALA A 11 86.10 -70.58 7.99
N LEU A 12 85.80 -71.55 8.85
CA LEU A 12 86.00 -72.96 8.59
C LEU A 12 84.83 -73.51 7.77
N ILE A 13 85.12 -74.06 6.59
CA ILE A 13 84.11 -74.56 5.67
C ILE A 13 84.23 -76.08 5.59
N GLU A 14 83.14 -76.78 5.85
CA GLU A 14 83.00 -78.21 5.61
C GLU A 14 82.20 -78.40 4.31
N ASP A 15 82.91 -78.76 3.24
CA ASP A 15 82.32 -79.04 1.93
C ASP A 15 81.74 -80.45 1.88
N ILE A 16 80.45 -80.56 1.55
CA ILE A 16 79.77 -81.86 1.43
C ILE A 16 79.02 -81.98 0.11
N ASN A 17 78.98 -83.21 -0.42
CA ASN A 17 78.21 -83.57 -1.60
C ASN A 17 77.01 -84.41 -1.17
N ILE A 18 75.80 -83.96 -1.51
CA ILE A 18 74.55 -84.58 -1.08
C ILE A 18 73.69 -84.86 -2.30
N HIS A 19 73.22 -86.09 -2.45
CA HIS A 19 72.25 -86.44 -3.48
C HIS A 19 70.81 -86.17 -3.03
N ILE A 20 69.93 -85.82 -3.97
CA ILE A 20 68.49 -85.64 -3.74
C ILE A 20 67.66 -86.85 -4.19
N ASP A 21 68.24 -87.73 -5.01
CA ASP A 21 67.60 -88.88 -5.66
C ASP A 21 68.04 -90.25 -5.10
N GLY A 22 69.21 -90.31 -4.47
CA GLY A 22 69.69 -91.49 -3.73
C GLY A 22 71.17 -91.38 -3.36
N GLN A 23 71.53 -91.66 -2.10
CA GLN A 23 72.93 -91.59 -1.65
C GLN A 23 73.63 -92.96 -1.57
N LYS A 24 74.85 -93.03 -2.12
CA LYS A 24 75.75 -94.20 -1.99
C LYS A 24 76.66 -94.14 -0.75
N GLN A 25 76.99 -92.93 -0.28
CA GLN A 25 77.75 -92.68 0.95
C GLN A 25 77.12 -91.49 1.68
N ILE A 26 76.96 -91.61 3.00
CA ILE A 26 76.41 -90.56 3.87
C ILE A 26 77.54 -89.64 4.33
N PRO A 27 77.58 -88.35 3.93
CA PRO A 27 78.58 -87.40 4.40
C PRO A 27 78.49 -87.19 5.91
N MET A 28 79.62 -86.87 6.53
CA MET A 28 79.69 -86.51 7.95
C MET A 28 80.38 -85.16 8.11
N VAL A 29 79.70 -84.22 8.76
CA VAL A 29 80.21 -82.89 9.12
C VAL A 29 80.62 -82.92 10.59
N ASN A 30 81.83 -82.43 10.88
CA ASN A 30 82.36 -82.43 12.25
C ASN A 30 82.31 -81.01 12.84
N ALA A 31 81.80 -80.91 14.07
CA ALA A 31 81.81 -79.68 14.85
C ALA A 31 82.14 -79.99 16.31
N LYS A 32 82.47 -78.96 17.09
CA LYS A 32 82.65 -79.08 18.54
C LYS A 32 81.51 -78.37 19.26
N GLN A 33 81.15 -78.86 20.44
CA GLN A 33 80.04 -78.30 21.20
C GLN A 33 80.28 -76.81 21.48
N TYR A 34 79.27 -75.97 21.25
CA TYR A 34 79.32 -74.51 21.33
C TYR A 34 80.17 -73.77 20.27
N ASP A 35 80.79 -74.49 19.33
CA ASP A 35 81.41 -73.82 18.17
C ASP A 35 80.29 -73.19 17.32
N LYS A 36 80.29 -71.86 17.21
CA LYS A 36 79.35 -71.05 16.41
C LYS A 36 80.06 -69.86 15.75
N GLY A 37 79.45 -69.25 14.73
CA GLY A 37 79.87 -67.94 14.18
C GLY A 37 80.99 -67.98 13.13
N LEU A 38 81.80 -69.05 13.09
CA LEU A 38 82.91 -69.20 12.12
C LEU A 38 82.96 -70.58 11.46
N ARG A 39 81.93 -71.41 11.60
CA ARG A 39 81.85 -72.72 10.95
C ARG A 39 80.65 -72.77 10.02
N TYR A 40 80.89 -73.19 8.78
CA TYR A 40 79.86 -73.25 7.76
C TYR A 40 79.87 -74.62 7.08
N ILE A 41 78.68 -75.09 6.74
CA ILE A 41 78.48 -76.19 5.81
C ILE A 41 78.26 -75.59 4.44
N ARG A 42 79.02 -76.05 3.45
CA ARG A 42 78.75 -75.74 2.04
C ARG A 42 78.36 -77.02 1.34
N ALA A 43 77.07 -77.15 1.04
CA ALA A 43 76.50 -78.35 0.45
C ALA A 43 76.28 -78.18 -1.05
N THR A 44 76.92 -79.05 -1.83
CA THR A 44 76.69 -79.21 -3.27
C THR A 44 75.70 -80.33 -3.49
N LEU A 45 74.60 -80.03 -4.20
CA LEU A 45 73.52 -80.99 -4.42
C LEU A 45 73.63 -81.65 -5.79
N TRP A 46 73.29 -82.93 -5.85
CA TRP A 46 73.36 -83.75 -7.07
C TRP A 46 72.04 -84.52 -7.29
N ASN A 47 71.61 -84.61 -8.54
CA ASN A 47 70.53 -85.45 -9.01
C ASN A 47 71.10 -86.38 -10.08
N ASP A 48 71.31 -87.64 -9.72
CA ASP A 48 72.08 -88.62 -10.49
C ASP A 48 73.49 -88.09 -10.85
N THR A 49 73.71 -87.71 -12.11
CA THR A 49 74.99 -87.17 -12.59
C THR A 49 75.00 -85.64 -12.76
N ASP A 50 73.84 -84.99 -12.62
CA ASP A 50 73.69 -83.55 -12.81
C ASP A 50 73.71 -82.81 -11.48
N GLN A 51 74.42 -81.67 -11.44
CA GLN A 51 74.41 -80.79 -10.27
C GLN A 51 73.05 -80.09 -10.16
N TYR A 52 72.45 -80.16 -8.97
CA TYR A 52 71.21 -79.46 -8.65
C TYR A 52 71.52 -78.09 -8.04
N LEU A 53 71.16 -77.02 -8.75
CA LEU A 53 71.37 -75.63 -8.31
C LEU A 53 70.12 -75.12 -7.58
N VAL A 54 70.28 -74.65 -6.35
CA VAL A 54 69.18 -74.10 -5.55
C VAL A 54 68.98 -72.63 -5.91
N SER A 55 67.75 -72.25 -6.26
CA SER A 55 67.41 -70.86 -6.58
C SER A 55 67.36 -70.02 -5.31
N PRO A 56 67.85 -68.77 -5.31
CA PRO A 56 67.70 -67.85 -4.17
C PRO A 56 66.23 -67.50 -3.89
N THR A 57 65.31 -67.75 -4.83
CA THR A 57 63.87 -67.60 -4.57
C THR A 57 63.29 -68.70 -3.68
N ASN A 58 63.97 -69.85 -3.54
CA ASN A 58 63.55 -70.93 -2.64
C ASN A 58 63.81 -70.56 -1.18
N ILE A 59 63.09 -71.14 -0.23
CA ILE A 59 63.47 -71.08 1.19
C ILE A 59 64.23 -72.37 1.50
N VAL A 60 65.44 -72.26 2.04
CA VAL A 60 66.22 -73.43 2.46
C VAL A 60 66.27 -73.46 3.98
N ALA A 61 66.04 -74.63 4.57
CA ALA A 61 66.15 -74.83 6.01
C ALA A 61 67.03 -76.04 6.31
N PHE A 62 67.96 -75.88 7.25
CA PHE A 62 68.61 -76.99 7.93
C PHE A 62 67.62 -77.57 8.95
N ALA A 63 67.31 -78.85 8.82
CA ALA A 63 66.40 -79.56 9.70
C ALA A 63 67.08 -80.78 10.32
N ALA A 64 66.98 -80.89 11.64
CA ALA A 64 67.51 -82.04 12.37
C ALA A 64 66.78 -82.21 13.71
N THR A 65 66.92 -83.38 14.32
CA THR A 65 66.58 -83.59 15.72
C THR A 65 67.86 -83.91 16.47
N LYS A 66 68.20 -83.09 17.47
CA LYS A 66 69.38 -83.31 18.30
C LYS A 66 69.23 -84.53 19.19
N ASN A 67 70.34 -84.99 19.75
CA ASN A 67 70.36 -86.10 20.71
C ASN A 67 69.64 -85.76 22.04
N ASP A 68 69.35 -84.49 22.34
CA ASP A 68 68.51 -84.06 23.47
C ASP A 68 66.99 -84.14 23.17
N GLY A 69 66.60 -84.54 21.96
CA GLY A 69 65.22 -84.63 21.51
C GLY A 69 64.63 -83.31 20.99
N ASN A 70 65.35 -82.19 21.12
CA ASN A 70 64.86 -80.90 20.64
C ASN A 70 65.07 -80.77 19.12
N PRO A 71 64.06 -80.33 18.37
CA PRO A 71 64.19 -80.07 16.94
C PRO A 71 65.06 -78.84 16.69
N ILE A 72 65.79 -78.87 15.57
CA ILE A 72 66.45 -77.72 14.97
C ILE A 72 65.74 -77.44 13.65
N TYR A 73 65.37 -76.19 13.46
CA TYR A 73 64.85 -75.68 12.19
C TYR A 73 65.42 -74.28 11.97
N ASN A 74 66.52 -74.21 11.25
CA ASN A 74 67.24 -72.95 11.00
C ASN A 74 67.24 -72.66 9.50
N ILE A 75 66.97 -71.42 9.14
CA ILE A 75 67.05 -70.98 7.74
C ILE A 75 68.51 -71.01 7.30
N ALA A 76 68.74 -71.53 6.10
CA ALA A 76 70.02 -71.57 5.41
C ALA A 76 69.97 -70.67 4.15
N GLY A 77 71.12 -70.16 3.75
CA GLY A 77 71.27 -69.36 2.54
C GLY A 77 71.74 -70.18 1.35
N VAL A 78 71.90 -69.52 0.21
CA VAL A 78 72.58 -70.06 -0.97
C VAL A 78 73.72 -69.14 -1.39
N ASP A 79 74.79 -69.69 -1.96
CA ASP A 79 75.84 -68.87 -2.56
C ASP A 79 75.52 -68.51 -4.02
N GLU A 80 76.36 -67.69 -4.64
CA GLU A 80 76.21 -67.25 -6.04
C GLU A 80 76.24 -68.42 -7.05
N ASN A 81 76.73 -69.59 -6.64
CA ASN A 81 76.78 -70.81 -7.46
C ASN A 81 75.60 -71.76 -7.16
N GLY A 82 74.60 -71.32 -6.40
CA GLY A 82 73.42 -72.14 -6.06
C GLY A 82 73.70 -73.30 -5.10
N ARG A 83 74.83 -73.27 -4.37
CA ARG A 83 75.14 -74.23 -3.30
C ARG A 83 74.53 -73.75 -1.99
N ILE A 84 74.09 -74.67 -1.14
CA ILE A 84 73.51 -74.32 0.16
C ILE A 84 74.64 -73.92 1.12
N ILE A 85 74.47 -72.77 1.76
CA ILE A 85 75.34 -72.28 2.82
C ILE A 85 74.57 -72.30 4.13
N TYR A 86 75.08 -73.04 5.10
CA TYR A 86 74.52 -73.06 6.45
C TYR A 86 75.59 -72.68 7.46
N GLU A 87 75.37 -71.59 8.18
CA GLU A 87 76.16 -71.27 9.36
C GLU A 87 75.80 -72.24 10.49
N ILE A 88 76.78 -72.97 11.00
CA ILE A 88 76.59 -73.85 12.14
C ILE A 88 76.29 -72.97 13.36
N THR A 89 75.02 -72.98 13.77
CA THR A 89 74.54 -72.18 14.90
C THR A 89 74.92 -72.83 16.23
N GLU A 90 74.91 -72.03 17.30
CA GLU A 90 75.04 -72.53 18.67
C GLU A 90 74.03 -73.63 19.00
N GLN A 91 72.79 -73.47 18.51
CA GLN A 91 71.74 -74.45 18.69
C GLN A 91 72.10 -75.78 18.02
N THR A 92 72.82 -75.75 16.89
CA THR A 92 73.27 -76.96 16.16
C THR A 92 74.30 -77.73 16.96
N THR A 93 75.19 -77.03 17.66
CA THR A 93 76.29 -77.61 18.42
C THR A 93 76.02 -77.63 19.92
N SER A 94 74.81 -77.31 20.38
CA SER A 94 74.51 -77.16 21.81
C SER A 94 74.58 -78.49 22.57
N PHE A 95 74.40 -79.61 21.87
CA PHE A 95 74.41 -80.95 22.45
C PHE A 95 75.34 -81.87 21.68
N HIS A 96 76.22 -82.59 22.39
CA HIS A 96 77.22 -83.45 21.78
C HIS A 96 76.64 -84.80 21.35
N GLY A 97 77.24 -85.40 20.32
CA GLY A 97 76.80 -86.68 19.76
C GLY A 97 76.65 -86.61 18.24
N VAL A 98 76.25 -87.75 17.67
CA VAL A 98 75.98 -87.87 16.24
C VAL A 98 74.47 -87.87 16.01
N PHE A 99 73.98 -87.00 15.12
CA PHE A 99 72.59 -86.97 14.68
C PHE A 99 72.49 -86.82 13.15
N ASN A 100 71.34 -87.23 12.60
CA ASN A 100 71.03 -87.07 11.19
C ASN A 100 70.46 -85.68 10.93
N ALA A 101 70.87 -85.07 9.83
CA ALA A 101 70.37 -83.78 9.35
C ALA A 101 70.02 -83.87 7.87
N GLU A 102 69.14 -82.99 7.43
CA GLU A 102 68.77 -82.79 6.03
C GLU A 102 68.60 -81.31 5.74
N PHE A 103 68.76 -80.93 4.47
CA PHE A 103 68.28 -79.64 4.01
C PHE A 103 66.90 -79.81 3.38
N ARG A 104 65.99 -78.91 3.75
CA ARG A 104 64.64 -78.81 3.21
C ARG A 104 64.56 -77.58 2.33
N ILE A 105 64.22 -77.79 1.06
CA ILE A 105 64.15 -76.73 0.04
C ILE A 105 62.68 -76.55 -0.32
N TYR A 106 62.14 -75.40 0.06
CA TYR A 106 60.77 -75.03 -0.21
C TYR A 106 60.71 -74.13 -1.45
N ASN A 107 59.99 -74.58 -2.48
CA ASN A 107 59.67 -73.76 -3.62
C ASN A 107 58.26 -73.19 -3.43
N THR A 108 58.19 -71.87 -3.28
CA THR A 108 56.95 -71.16 -3.01
C THR A 108 56.53 -70.40 -4.26
N LYS A 109 55.29 -70.63 -4.71
CA LYS A 109 54.68 -69.92 -5.83
C LYS A 109 53.27 -69.45 -5.45
N GLU A 110 52.87 -68.34 -6.04
CA GLU A 110 51.50 -67.85 -6.00
C GLU A 110 50.72 -68.52 -7.13
N GLU A 111 49.73 -69.35 -6.80
CA GLU A 111 48.78 -69.91 -7.78
C GLU A 111 47.36 -69.58 -7.32
N ASN A 112 46.57 -68.92 -8.19
CA ASN A 112 45.18 -68.53 -7.91
C ASN A 112 44.95 -67.73 -6.60
N GLY A 113 45.93 -66.92 -6.16
CA GLY A 113 45.81 -66.06 -4.96
C GLY A 113 46.07 -66.78 -3.64
N GLU A 114 46.55 -68.02 -3.68
CA GLU A 114 47.00 -68.77 -2.51
C GLU A 114 48.47 -69.14 -2.66
N THR A 115 49.23 -69.03 -1.56
CA THR A 115 50.65 -69.39 -1.54
C THR A 115 50.78 -70.91 -1.49
N VAL A 116 51.20 -71.52 -2.60
CA VAL A 116 51.45 -72.96 -2.69
C VAL A 116 52.94 -73.23 -2.51
N SER A 117 53.29 -74.06 -1.52
CA SER A 117 54.67 -74.47 -1.26
C SER A 117 54.87 -75.95 -1.59
N THR A 118 55.86 -76.26 -2.43
CA THR A 118 56.36 -77.62 -2.62
C THR A 118 57.69 -77.81 -1.88
N LEU A 119 57.99 -79.03 -1.46
CA LEU A 119 59.18 -79.37 -0.68
C LEU A 119 60.01 -80.42 -1.41
N ILE A 120 61.31 -80.17 -1.52
CA ILE A 120 62.33 -81.16 -1.83
C ILE A 120 63.26 -81.25 -0.62
N SER A 121 63.37 -82.45 -0.03
CA SER A 121 64.36 -82.72 1.02
C SER A 121 65.58 -83.39 0.42
N THR A 122 66.76 -83.05 0.92
CA THR A 122 67.96 -83.80 0.60
C THR A 122 67.97 -85.16 1.30
N TYR A 123 68.75 -86.12 0.80
CA TYR A 123 69.09 -87.28 1.62
C TYR A 123 69.88 -86.87 2.85
N LEU A 124 69.84 -87.72 3.87
CA LEU A 124 70.45 -87.45 5.17
C LEU A 124 71.97 -87.31 5.07
N PHE A 125 72.53 -86.41 5.86
CA PHE A 125 73.94 -86.38 6.24
C PHE A 125 74.06 -86.43 7.76
N LYS A 126 75.25 -86.76 8.26
CA LYS A 126 75.50 -86.84 9.70
C LYS A 126 76.17 -85.58 10.21
N MET A 127 75.67 -85.03 11.30
CA MET A 127 76.38 -84.09 12.13
C MET A 127 77.04 -84.84 13.27
N ASN A 128 78.35 -84.67 13.44
CA ASN A 128 79.10 -85.20 14.57
C ASN A 128 79.59 -84.03 15.44
N VAL A 129 78.94 -83.83 16.59
CA VAL A 129 79.29 -82.78 17.55
C VAL A 129 80.14 -83.38 18.67
N GLY A 130 81.44 -83.10 18.65
CA GLY A 130 82.36 -83.49 19.73
C GLY A 130 82.10 -82.69 21.00
N LYS A 131 82.11 -83.33 22.17
CA LYS A 131 81.91 -82.66 23.46
C LYS A 131 82.97 -81.58 23.72
N SER A 132 82.56 -80.40 24.17
CA SER A 132 83.50 -79.36 24.61
C SER A 132 84.11 -79.71 25.97
N THR A 133 85.35 -79.27 26.22
CA THR A 133 86.04 -79.45 27.49
C THR A 133 85.59 -78.45 28.56
N LEU A 134 84.85 -77.40 28.16
CA LEU A 134 84.23 -76.40 29.04
C LEU A 134 82.72 -76.67 29.12
N GLN A 135 82.22 -76.83 30.33
CA GLN A 135 80.80 -76.98 30.63
C GLN A 135 80.25 -75.58 30.96
N ASP A 136 79.91 -74.79 29.94
CA ASP A 136 79.18 -73.53 30.15
C ASP A 136 77.70 -73.88 30.43
N VAL A 137 77.42 -74.13 31.71
CA VAL A 137 76.08 -74.31 32.25
C VAL A 137 75.52 -72.92 32.57
N GLU A 138 74.27 -72.65 32.17
CA GLU A 138 73.45 -71.43 32.42
C GLU A 138 73.49 -70.27 31.40
N VAL A 139 73.52 -70.56 30.09
CA VAL A 139 73.08 -69.55 29.11
C VAL A 139 71.55 -69.54 29.11
N ILE A 140 70.96 -68.54 29.79
CA ILE A 140 69.59 -68.08 29.56
C ILE A 140 69.33 -68.11 28.07
N SER A 141 68.30 -68.83 27.65
CA SER A 141 67.86 -68.90 26.27
C SER A 141 67.69 -67.46 25.76
N THR A 142 68.60 -67.07 24.86
CA THR A 142 68.71 -65.74 24.24
C THR A 142 67.41 -65.22 23.60
N PRO A 143 66.49 -66.07 23.08
CA PRO A 143 65.20 -65.63 22.54
C PRO A 143 64.31 -64.85 23.52
N GLU A 144 64.23 -65.27 24.78
CA GLU A 144 63.35 -64.66 25.79
C GLU A 144 63.84 -63.27 26.21
N PHE A 145 65.16 -63.08 26.27
CA PHE A 145 65.77 -61.79 26.57
C PHE A 145 65.60 -60.79 25.41
N ASN A 146 65.73 -61.26 24.17
CA ASN A 146 65.49 -60.44 22.98
C ASN A 146 64.01 -60.04 22.87
N ALA A 147 63.09 -60.97 23.12
CA ALA A 147 61.66 -60.70 23.12
C ALA A 147 61.25 -59.65 24.17
N LEU A 148 61.87 -59.68 25.36
CA LEU A 148 61.65 -58.66 26.39
C LEU A 148 62.18 -57.29 25.96
N THR A 149 63.37 -57.25 25.34
CA THR A 149 63.99 -55.99 24.87
C THR A 149 63.15 -55.34 23.76
N GLU A 150 62.66 -56.13 22.80
CA GLU A 150 61.71 -55.65 21.79
C GLU A 150 60.41 -55.16 22.43
N SER A 151 59.85 -55.90 23.39
CA SER A 151 58.63 -55.50 24.09
C SER A 151 58.78 -54.18 24.83
N MET A 152 59.92 -53.94 25.50
CA MET A 152 60.17 -52.66 26.18
C MET A 152 60.35 -51.50 25.19
N THR A 153 60.92 -51.76 24.02
CA THR A 153 61.05 -50.76 22.94
C THR A 153 59.67 -50.37 22.42
N LEU A 154 58.81 -51.35 22.13
CA LEU A 154 57.42 -51.13 21.72
C LEU A 154 56.62 -50.32 22.76
N VAL A 155 56.84 -50.57 24.05
CA VAL A 155 56.19 -49.78 25.12
C VAL A 155 56.68 -48.32 25.11
N GLY A 156 57.96 -48.08 24.84
CA GLY A 156 58.51 -46.73 24.68
C GLY A 156 57.88 -45.98 23.53
N ASP A 157 57.76 -46.62 22.36
CA ASP A 157 57.11 -46.05 21.18
C ASP A 157 55.63 -45.75 21.46
N LEU A 158 54.92 -46.69 22.11
CA LEU A 158 53.52 -46.50 22.51
C LEU A 158 53.32 -45.29 23.44
N VAL A 159 54.25 -45.03 24.36
CA VAL A 159 54.18 -43.85 25.24
C VAL A 159 54.31 -42.56 24.42
N ASN A 160 55.18 -42.53 23.41
CA ASN A 160 55.31 -41.37 22.54
C ASN A 160 54.04 -41.14 21.73
N ASP A 161 53.47 -42.21 21.13
CA ASP A 161 52.21 -42.14 20.38
C ASP A 161 51.06 -41.60 21.23
N VAL A 162 50.97 -42.06 22.49
CA VAL A 162 49.93 -41.60 23.43
C VAL A 162 50.12 -40.13 23.80
N ASN A 163 51.37 -39.67 23.98
CA ASN A 163 51.66 -38.26 24.28
C ASN A 163 51.32 -37.36 23.09
N ASP A 164 51.63 -37.78 21.86
CA ASP A 164 51.27 -37.05 20.64
C ASP A 164 49.75 -36.97 20.48
N ALA A 165 49.04 -38.07 20.72
CA ALA A 165 47.58 -38.10 20.69
C ALA A 165 46.95 -37.17 21.75
N LEU A 166 47.53 -37.11 22.96
CA LEU A 166 47.10 -36.18 24.01
C LEU A 166 47.31 -34.71 23.60
N SER A 167 48.45 -34.39 22.98
CA SER A 167 48.71 -33.04 22.46
C SER A 167 47.66 -32.64 21.42
N ILE A 168 47.39 -33.52 20.46
CA ILE A 168 46.38 -33.30 19.42
C ILE A 168 44.99 -33.10 20.04
N MET A 169 44.61 -33.94 21.02
CA MET A 169 43.32 -33.80 21.69
C MET A 169 43.17 -32.47 22.42
N ASN A 170 44.22 -31.97 23.07
CA ASN A 170 44.18 -30.66 23.72
C ASN A 170 43.95 -29.53 22.72
N ASP A 171 44.64 -29.55 21.57
CA ASP A 171 44.43 -28.56 20.51
C ASP A 171 42.99 -28.62 19.95
N VAL A 172 42.46 -29.83 19.77
CA VAL A 172 41.07 -30.03 19.32
C VAL A 172 40.08 -29.43 20.31
N VAL A 173 40.27 -29.63 21.62
CA VAL A 173 39.40 -29.08 22.66
C VAL A 173 39.43 -27.55 22.64
N ILE A 174 40.62 -26.95 22.61
CA ILE A 174 40.78 -25.48 22.58
C ILE A 174 40.11 -24.88 21.34
N ASN A 175 40.26 -25.52 20.19
CA ASN A 175 39.62 -25.10 18.95
C ASN A 175 38.08 -25.20 19.03
N ALA A 176 37.55 -26.26 19.64
CA ALA A 176 36.12 -26.45 19.84
C ALA A 176 35.52 -25.41 20.81
N GLU A 177 36.22 -25.09 21.89
CA GLU A 177 35.82 -24.03 22.83
C GLU A 177 35.81 -22.67 22.15
N THR A 178 36.85 -22.36 21.38
CA THR A 178 36.93 -21.12 20.58
C THR A 178 35.78 -21.02 19.58
N ALA A 179 35.47 -22.11 18.87
CA ALA A 179 34.35 -22.15 17.93
C ALA A 179 33.00 -21.91 18.64
N THR A 180 32.82 -22.45 19.84
CA THR A 180 31.60 -22.26 20.65
C THR A 180 31.46 -20.81 21.12
N ILE A 181 32.55 -20.17 21.57
CA ILE A 181 32.55 -18.74 21.95
C ILE A 181 32.21 -17.85 20.75
N ASN A 182 32.78 -18.15 19.58
CA ASN A 182 32.50 -17.40 18.35
C ASN A 182 31.03 -17.55 17.92
N ALA A 183 30.46 -18.77 18.02
CA ALA A 183 29.06 -19.02 17.73
C ALA A 183 28.14 -18.23 18.68
N ASN A 184 28.42 -18.26 20.00
CA ASN A 184 27.65 -17.50 20.99
C ASN A 184 27.70 -15.99 20.73
N THR A 185 28.87 -15.47 20.36
CA THR A 185 29.05 -14.05 19.99
C THR A 185 28.22 -13.70 18.75
N ALA A 186 28.26 -14.54 17.71
CA ALA A 186 27.47 -14.36 16.50
C ALA A 186 25.96 -14.37 16.79
N THR A 187 25.49 -15.28 17.66
CA THR A 187 24.10 -15.31 18.12
C THR A 187 23.71 -14.02 18.86
N GLY A 188 24.56 -13.51 19.75
CA GLY A 188 24.31 -12.24 20.44
C GLY A 188 24.19 -11.04 19.49
N ASN A 189 25.07 -10.98 18.48
CA ASN A 189 25.02 -9.95 17.45
C ASN A 189 23.75 -10.05 16.60
N ALA A 190 23.32 -11.25 16.23
CA ALA A 190 22.09 -11.48 15.48
C ALA A 190 20.84 -11.07 16.28
N ASN A 191 20.80 -11.37 17.58
CA ASN A 191 19.72 -10.93 18.47
C ASN A 191 19.65 -9.40 18.55
N THR A 192 20.80 -8.73 18.71
CA THR A 192 20.87 -7.26 18.73
C THR A 192 20.38 -6.65 17.41
N ALA A 193 20.81 -7.21 16.27
CA ALA A 193 20.35 -6.77 14.96
C ALA A 193 18.83 -6.94 14.79
N THR A 194 18.27 -8.04 15.29
CA THR A 194 16.82 -8.30 15.27
C THR A 194 16.06 -7.27 16.09
N THR A 195 16.51 -6.95 17.31
CA THR A 195 15.90 -5.90 18.14
C THR A 195 15.96 -4.54 17.45
N ASN A 196 17.09 -4.18 16.84
CA ASN A 196 17.24 -2.91 16.13
C ASN A 196 16.30 -2.83 14.91
N ALA A 197 16.15 -3.92 14.16
CA ALA A 197 15.23 -3.98 13.03
C ALA A 197 13.77 -3.83 13.48
N ASN A 198 13.37 -4.48 14.58
CA ASN A 198 12.03 -4.36 15.13
C ASN A 198 11.73 -2.92 15.59
N ASN A 199 12.68 -2.28 16.30
CA ASN A 199 12.52 -0.89 16.72
C ASN A 199 12.38 0.06 15.53
N ALA A 200 13.17 -0.14 14.47
CA ALA A 200 13.08 0.64 13.25
C ALA A 200 11.73 0.45 12.54
N ALA A 201 11.21 -0.78 12.49
CA ALA A 201 9.90 -1.07 11.92
C ALA A 201 8.76 -0.40 12.71
N SER A 202 8.79 -0.46 14.04
CA SER A 202 7.82 0.23 14.89
C SER A 202 7.84 1.74 14.69
N LEU A 203 9.02 2.34 14.61
CA LEU A 203 9.16 3.77 14.35
C LEU A 203 8.63 4.15 12.96
N ALA A 204 8.89 3.34 11.94
CA ALA A 204 8.37 3.57 10.59
C ALA A 204 6.83 3.55 10.57
N ASN A 205 6.21 2.62 11.29
CA ASN A 205 4.76 2.54 11.41
C ASN A 205 4.18 3.78 12.13
N GLU A 206 4.83 4.25 13.19
CA GLU A 206 4.42 5.48 13.88
C GLU A 206 4.48 6.71 12.94
N LYS A 207 5.55 6.82 12.14
CA LYS A 207 5.71 7.91 11.17
C LYS A 207 4.68 7.83 10.04
N ALA A 208 4.29 6.64 9.60
CA ALA A 208 3.23 6.46 8.61
C ALA A 208 1.88 6.98 9.13
N ILE A 209 1.50 6.63 10.37
CA ILE A 209 0.28 7.12 11.01
C ILE A 209 0.28 8.65 11.12
N LEU A 210 1.41 9.25 11.52
CA LEU A 210 1.53 10.70 11.61
C LEU A 210 1.39 11.37 10.23
N ALA A 211 1.94 10.77 9.17
CA ALA A 211 1.80 11.28 7.81
C ALA A 211 0.34 11.21 7.32
N ASP A 212 -0.36 10.11 7.60
CA ASP A 212 -1.79 9.96 7.26
C ASP A 212 -2.65 11.00 7.97
N ASN A 213 -2.40 11.23 9.26
CA ASN A 213 -3.09 12.26 10.02
C ASN A 213 -2.83 13.67 9.48
N ALA A 214 -1.58 13.96 9.09
CA ALA A 214 -1.22 15.24 8.47
C ALA A 214 -1.91 15.44 7.11
N ALA A 215 -2.01 14.39 6.30
CA ALA A 215 -2.71 14.41 5.03
C ALA A 215 -4.22 14.66 5.21
N ASN A 216 -4.85 13.99 6.18
CA ASN A 216 -6.26 14.20 6.50
C ASN A 216 -6.54 15.64 6.95
N PHE A 217 -5.69 16.19 7.83
CA PHE A 217 -5.81 17.58 8.25
C PHE A 217 -5.65 18.56 7.08
N ALA A 218 -4.72 18.31 6.16
CA ALA A 218 -4.55 19.12 4.96
C ALA A 218 -5.80 19.10 4.07
N ASN A 219 -6.41 17.92 3.90
CA ASN A 219 -7.66 17.77 3.13
C ASN A 219 -8.84 18.52 3.76
N GLU A 220 -8.97 18.48 5.10
CA GLU A 220 -9.98 19.26 5.81
C GLU A 220 -9.79 20.76 5.60
N LYS A 221 -8.54 21.25 5.65
CA LYS A 221 -8.23 22.67 5.39
C LYS A 221 -8.51 23.07 3.95
N ALA A 222 -8.24 22.20 2.98
CA ALA A 222 -8.59 22.44 1.59
C ALA A 222 -10.12 22.60 1.41
N SER A 223 -10.92 21.70 1.99
CA SER A 223 -12.38 21.76 1.91
C SER A 223 -12.96 23.03 2.57
N LEU A 224 -12.38 23.46 3.68
CA LEU A 224 -12.74 24.74 4.30
C LEU A 224 -12.39 25.94 3.42
N ALA A 225 -11.26 25.91 2.72
CA ALA A 225 -10.85 26.95 1.77
C ALA A 225 -11.80 27.01 0.56
N ASP A 226 -12.24 25.86 0.03
CA ASP A 226 -13.23 25.80 -1.05
C ASP A 226 -14.58 26.39 -0.62
N THR A 227 -15.00 26.09 0.61
CA THR A 227 -16.22 26.65 1.20
C THR A 227 -16.10 28.17 1.35
N ALA A 228 -14.97 28.67 1.86
CA ALA A 228 -14.71 30.10 1.99
C ALA A 228 -14.72 30.81 0.61
N THR A 229 -14.15 30.18 -0.41
CA THR A 229 -14.15 30.68 -1.79
C THR A 229 -15.57 30.77 -2.35
N THR A 230 -16.39 29.73 -2.14
CA THR A 230 -17.79 29.72 -2.57
C THR A 230 -18.60 30.83 -1.89
N ASN A 231 -18.38 31.05 -0.59
CA ASN A 231 -19.04 32.12 0.15
C ASN A 231 -18.61 33.50 -0.36
N ALA A 232 -17.32 33.70 -0.66
CA ALA A 232 -16.83 34.96 -1.22
C ALA A 232 -17.42 35.24 -2.62
N ASN A 233 -17.54 34.23 -3.48
CA ASN A 233 -18.17 34.35 -4.79
C ASN A 233 -19.66 34.69 -4.68
N THR A 234 -20.36 34.07 -3.72
CA THR A 234 -21.77 34.38 -3.42
C THR A 234 -21.93 35.82 -2.95
N ALA A 235 -21.08 36.27 -2.01
CA ALA A 235 -21.10 37.65 -1.53
C ALA A 235 -20.83 38.67 -2.65
N THR A 236 -19.89 38.35 -3.55
CA THR A 236 -19.57 39.18 -4.73
C THR A 236 -20.78 39.28 -5.67
N THR A 237 -21.44 38.17 -5.94
CA THR A 237 -22.65 38.13 -6.78
C THR A 237 -23.76 39.00 -6.18
N ASN A 238 -23.99 38.89 -4.87
CA ASN A 238 -24.99 39.72 -4.18
C ASN A 238 -24.64 41.21 -4.22
N ALA A 239 -23.35 41.56 -4.07
CA ALA A 239 -22.90 42.95 -4.18
C ALA A 239 -23.12 43.52 -5.60
N ASN A 240 -22.88 42.71 -6.64
CA ASN A 240 -23.15 43.11 -8.02
C ASN A 240 -24.65 43.34 -8.25
N ILE A 241 -25.52 42.45 -7.76
CA ILE A 241 -26.98 42.62 -7.83
C ILE A 241 -27.42 43.91 -7.12
N ALA A 242 -26.90 44.17 -5.92
CA ALA A 242 -27.20 45.38 -5.18
C ALA A 242 -26.76 46.64 -5.93
N THR A 243 -25.60 46.59 -6.60
CA THR A 243 -25.09 47.68 -7.44
C THR A 243 -26.01 47.96 -8.62
N SER A 244 -26.40 46.94 -9.38
CA SER A 244 -27.34 47.10 -10.50
C SER A 244 -28.70 47.63 -10.06
N ASN A 245 -29.21 47.18 -8.91
CA ASN A 245 -30.46 47.72 -8.35
C ASN A 245 -30.33 49.21 -7.99
N ALA A 246 -29.18 49.63 -7.46
CA ALA A 246 -28.91 51.05 -7.16
C ALA A 246 -28.79 51.89 -8.44
N GLU A 247 -28.18 51.37 -9.50
CA GLU A 247 -28.10 52.02 -10.82
C GLU A 247 -29.49 52.22 -11.44
N ILE A 248 -30.35 51.19 -11.36
CA ILE A 248 -31.75 51.28 -11.81
C ILE A 248 -32.51 52.33 -10.99
N ALA A 249 -32.38 52.32 -9.67
CA ALA A 249 -33.02 53.30 -8.80
C ALA A 249 -32.57 54.74 -9.11
N THR A 250 -31.27 54.93 -9.39
CA THR A 250 -30.71 56.22 -9.79
C THR A 250 -31.29 56.69 -11.12
N THR A 251 -31.37 55.79 -12.11
CA THR A 251 -31.97 56.10 -13.42
C THR A 251 -33.43 56.49 -13.28
N ASN A 252 -34.20 55.75 -12.47
CA ASN A 252 -35.61 56.07 -12.21
C ASN A 252 -35.78 57.43 -11.52
N ALA A 253 -34.90 57.76 -10.57
CA ALA A 253 -34.91 59.05 -9.90
C ALA A 253 -34.58 60.21 -10.86
N GLN A 254 -33.61 60.02 -11.76
CA GLN A 254 -33.28 61.01 -12.80
C GLN A 254 -34.47 61.24 -13.74
N ASN A 255 -35.08 60.17 -14.25
CA ASN A 255 -36.26 60.27 -15.11
C ASN A 255 -37.42 61.01 -14.42
N ALA A 256 -37.65 60.73 -13.13
CA ALA A 256 -38.69 61.41 -12.36
C ALA A 256 -38.38 62.91 -12.17
N ALA A 257 -37.11 63.27 -11.95
CA ALA A 257 -36.67 64.66 -11.85
C ALA A 257 -36.82 65.41 -13.19
N ASP A 258 -36.44 64.77 -14.29
CA ASP A 258 -36.58 65.32 -15.64
C ASP A 258 -38.05 65.59 -15.96
N TYR A 259 -38.94 64.62 -15.69
CA TYR A 259 -40.38 64.81 -15.84
C TYR A 259 -40.94 65.96 -14.99
N ALA A 260 -40.49 66.09 -13.73
CA ALA A 260 -40.92 67.18 -12.87
C ALA A 260 -40.47 68.55 -13.41
N ASN A 261 -39.26 68.64 -13.96
CA ASN A 261 -38.75 69.86 -14.60
C ASN A 261 -39.53 70.21 -15.87
N ASP A 262 -39.86 69.21 -16.70
CA ASP A 262 -40.68 69.40 -17.90
C ASP A 262 -42.08 69.93 -17.54
N VAL A 263 -42.74 69.33 -16.55
CA VAL A 263 -44.05 69.80 -16.05
C VAL A 263 -43.96 71.22 -15.49
N ALA A 264 -42.93 71.52 -14.71
CA ALA A 264 -42.73 72.87 -14.17
C ALA A 264 -42.57 73.91 -15.29
N THR A 265 -41.78 73.58 -16.32
CA THR A 265 -41.58 74.44 -17.51
C THR A 265 -42.87 74.64 -18.29
N LEU A 266 -43.67 73.58 -18.46
CA LEU A 266 -44.97 73.66 -19.12
C LEU A 266 -45.95 74.55 -18.34
N LEU A 267 -46.03 74.39 -17.02
CA LEU A 267 -46.88 75.21 -16.16
C LEU A 267 -46.49 76.68 -16.19
N ASP A 268 -45.20 77.00 -16.15
CA ASP A 268 -44.75 78.39 -16.32
C ASP A 268 -45.24 78.94 -17.66
N ASN A 269 -45.12 78.16 -18.73
CA ASN A 269 -45.61 78.58 -20.04
C ASN A 269 -47.13 78.75 -20.15
N GLU A 270 -47.92 77.83 -19.57
CA GLU A 270 -49.37 77.77 -19.72
C GLU A 270 -50.16 78.53 -18.64
N THR A 271 -49.56 78.83 -17.48
CA THR A 271 -50.30 79.42 -16.33
C THR A 271 -49.83 80.82 -15.91
N LEU A 272 -48.63 81.26 -16.27
CA LEU A 272 -48.13 82.63 -16.03
C LEU A 272 -49.07 83.77 -16.49
N LYS A 273 -49.46 84.68 -15.60
CA LYS A 273 -50.25 85.88 -15.94
C LYS A 273 -49.53 87.13 -15.47
N ILE A 274 -49.20 88.01 -16.40
CA ILE A 274 -48.55 89.30 -16.18
C ILE A 274 -49.50 90.36 -16.73
N TYR A 275 -50.24 91.03 -15.85
CA TYR A 275 -51.22 92.01 -16.29
C TYR A 275 -50.56 93.27 -16.86
N LYS A 276 -51.09 93.76 -17.98
CA LYS A 276 -50.70 95.02 -18.64
C LYS A 276 -51.91 95.95 -18.76
N ASP A 277 -51.68 97.20 -19.14
CA ASP A 277 -52.75 98.18 -19.32
C ASP A 277 -53.76 97.73 -20.38
N ALA A 278 -55.04 98.03 -20.13
CA ALA A 278 -56.14 97.64 -20.99
C ALA A 278 -56.11 98.37 -22.34
N VAL A 279 -56.64 97.72 -23.37
CA VAL A 279 -56.83 98.32 -24.71
C VAL A 279 -58.31 98.38 -25.07
N THR A 280 -58.69 99.25 -25.99
CA THR A 280 -60.09 99.41 -26.35
C THR A 280 -60.61 98.24 -27.19
N ASN A 281 -59.92 97.89 -28.29
CA ASN A 281 -60.35 96.83 -29.22
C ASN A 281 -59.28 95.72 -29.34
N TYR A 282 -59.68 94.53 -29.81
CA TYR A 282 -58.74 93.41 -30.00
C TYR A 282 -57.59 93.76 -30.97
N ALA A 283 -57.86 94.54 -32.02
CA ALA A 283 -56.83 94.98 -32.97
C ALA A 283 -55.74 95.84 -32.31
N ASP A 284 -56.07 96.57 -31.23
CA ASP A 284 -55.15 97.45 -30.52
C ASP A 284 -54.10 96.67 -29.72
N LEU A 285 -54.32 95.37 -29.48
CA LEU A 285 -53.31 94.48 -28.88
C LEU A 285 -52.04 94.44 -29.74
N PHE A 286 -52.18 94.38 -31.07
CA PHE A 286 -51.05 94.24 -31.99
C PHE A 286 -50.28 95.54 -32.22
N THR A 287 -50.91 96.69 -31.95
CA THR A 287 -50.27 98.01 -32.11
C THR A 287 -49.69 98.51 -30.79
N THR A 288 -50.36 98.25 -29.67
CA THR A 288 -49.91 98.65 -28.31
C THR A 288 -48.85 97.70 -27.77
N TYR A 289 -48.98 96.39 -28.06
CA TYR A 289 -48.06 95.33 -27.66
C TYR A 289 -47.55 94.57 -28.89
N PRO A 290 -46.72 95.19 -29.75
CA PRO A 290 -46.25 94.59 -31.01
C PRO A 290 -45.28 93.42 -30.81
N THR A 291 -44.63 93.34 -29.63
CA THR A 291 -43.71 92.28 -29.23
C THR A 291 -44.10 91.76 -27.84
N PRO A 292 -45.22 91.05 -27.71
CA PRO A 292 -45.69 90.57 -26.41
C PRO A 292 -44.82 89.42 -25.89
N GLU A 293 -44.60 89.36 -24.59
CA GLU A 293 -43.93 88.24 -23.93
C GLU A 293 -44.95 87.24 -23.38
N ASN A 294 -44.54 85.98 -23.19
CA ASN A 294 -45.43 84.96 -22.68
C ASN A 294 -46.02 85.36 -21.31
N GLY A 295 -47.31 85.05 -21.12
CA GLY A 295 -48.05 85.36 -19.91
C GLY A 295 -48.60 86.78 -19.83
N TRP A 296 -48.20 87.70 -20.71
CA TRP A 296 -48.81 89.03 -20.76
C TRP A 296 -50.33 88.90 -20.94
N THR A 297 -51.08 89.53 -20.03
CA THR A 297 -52.53 89.45 -19.95
C THR A 297 -53.10 90.84 -20.05
N VAL A 298 -53.97 91.07 -21.03
CA VAL A 298 -54.54 92.39 -21.35
C VAL A 298 -56.05 92.26 -21.43
N THR A 299 -56.76 93.19 -20.79
CA THR A 299 -58.22 93.31 -20.94
C THR A 299 -58.54 94.17 -22.16
N VAL A 300 -59.41 93.66 -23.03
CA VAL A 300 -59.97 94.38 -24.18
C VAL A 300 -61.34 94.90 -23.77
N THR A 301 -61.46 96.21 -23.57
CA THR A 301 -62.64 96.81 -22.92
C THR A 301 -63.90 96.78 -23.79
N SER A 302 -63.78 96.79 -25.13
CA SER A 302 -64.95 96.69 -26.03
C SER A 302 -65.63 95.33 -25.97
N GLU A 303 -64.88 94.29 -25.59
CA GLU A 303 -65.33 92.89 -25.56
C GLU A 303 -65.55 92.37 -24.13
N SER A 304 -65.10 93.12 -23.11
CA SER A 304 -65.08 92.68 -21.69
C SER A 304 -64.36 91.34 -21.47
N VAL A 305 -63.39 91.05 -22.33
CA VAL A 305 -62.61 89.81 -22.33
C VAL A 305 -61.16 90.12 -21.97
N SER A 306 -60.53 89.22 -21.22
CA SER A 306 -59.07 89.23 -21.07
C SER A 306 -58.43 88.24 -22.03
N TYR A 307 -57.39 88.69 -22.72
CA TYR A 307 -56.55 87.85 -23.56
C TYR A 307 -55.20 87.67 -22.89
N ARG A 308 -54.62 86.48 -23.03
CA ARG A 308 -53.27 86.18 -22.57
C ARG A 308 -52.42 85.73 -23.74
N TYR A 309 -51.26 86.35 -23.90
CA TYR A 309 -50.28 85.89 -24.87
C TYR A 309 -49.60 84.60 -24.37
N ASN A 310 -49.63 83.53 -25.16
CA ASN A 310 -49.03 82.24 -24.82
C ASN A 310 -47.62 82.03 -25.41
N GLY A 311 -46.97 83.12 -25.82
CA GLY A 311 -45.69 83.09 -26.53
C GLY A 311 -45.81 82.96 -28.05
N THR A 312 -46.98 82.58 -28.59
CA THR A 312 -47.24 82.53 -30.03
C THR A 312 -48.39 83.44 -30.43
N LEU A 313 -49.50 83.39 -29.70
CA LEU A 313 -50.73 84.12 -29.99
C LEU A 313 -51.46 84.58 -28.73
N TRP A 314 -52.35 85.56 -28.89
CA TRP A 314 -53.26 86.00 -27.85
C TRP A 314 -54.42 85.00 -27.70
N VAL A 315 -54.44 84.28 -26.59
CA VAL A 315 -55.49 83.32 -26.22
C VAL A 315 -56.58 84.05 -25.46
N ASN A 316 -57.83 83.89 -25.89
CA ASN A 316 -58.99 84.41 -25.18
C ASN A 316 -59.21 83.64 -23.88
N LEU A 317 -59.19 84.31 -22.72
CA LEU A 317 -59.41 83.70 -21.41
C LEU A 317 -60.88 83.74 -20.96
N GLY A 318 -61.78 84.19 -21.83
CA GLY A 318 -63.18 84.39 -21.55
C GLY A 318 -63.51 85.73 -20.91
N VAL A 319 -64.81 85.92 -20.70
CA VAL A 319 -65.38 87.08 -20.03
C VAL A 319 -65.37 86.78 -18.53
N ILE A 320 -64.48 87.41 -17.76
CA ILE A 320 -64.78 87.65 -16.33
C ILE A 320 -65.44 89.02 -16.33
N ALA A 321 -66.72 89.06 -16.69
CA ALA A 321 -67.43 90.32 -16.88
C ALA A 321 -67.44 91.14 -15.58
N SER A 322 -67.65 90.45 -14.48
CA SER A 322 -67.56 90.86 -13.09
C SER A 322 -68.13 89.68 -12.28
N VAL A 323 -67.67 89.47 -11.06
CA VAL A 323 -68.60 89.05 -10.02
C VAL A 323 -69.15 90.37 -9.53
N ASP A 324 -70.39 90.70 -9.86
CA ASP A 324 -71.00 91.88 -9.24
C ASP A 324 -71.01 91.64 -7.73
N ILE A 325 -70.35 92.53 -6.99
CA ILE A 325 -70.40 92.53 -5.55
C ILE A 325 -71.81 92.99 -5.18
N ALA A 326 -72.60 92.11 -4.57
CA ALA A 326 -73.87 92.51 -3.99
C ALA A 326 -73.61 93.64 -2.98
N THR A 327 -74.25 94.79 -3.21
CA THR A 327 -74.26 95.88 -2.22
C THR A 327 -75.51 95.71 -1.36
N ASP A 328 -75.61 96.49 -0.28
CA ASP A 328 -76.80 96.55 0.58
C ASP A 328 -78.07 97.03 -0.15
N THR A 329 -77.93 97.47 -1.40
CA THR A 329 -79.01 98.07 -2.21
C THR A 329 -79.14 97.50 -3.62
N VAL A 330 -78.20 96.66 -4.10
CA VAL A 330 -78.21 96.10 -5.47
C VAL A 330 -77.72 94.64 -5.46
N ALA A 331 -78.53 93.74 -6.02
CA ALA A 331 -78.18 92.32 -6.18
C ALA A 331 -77.05 92.12 -7.19
N GLY A 332 -76.05 91.31 -6.83
CA GLY A 332 -74.97 90.94 -7.73
C GLY A 332 -75.40 89.84 -8.69
N ILE A 333 -75.30 90.06 -10.00
CA ILE A 333 -75.67 89.09 -11.02
C ILE A 333 -74.42 88.35 -11.50
N VAL A 334 -74.38 87.02 -11.34
CA VAL A 334 -73.39 86.18 -12.03
C VAL A 334 -73.95 85.79 -13.39
N LYS A 335 -73.38 86.33 -14.47
CA LYS A 335 -73.86 86.06 -15.84
C LYS A 335 -73.11 84.88 -16.46
N GLY A 336 -73.78 83.73 -16.56
CA GLY A 336 -73.32 82.59 -17.35
C GLY A 336 -74.43 81.58 -17.61
N GLY A 337 -74.81 81.37 -18.89
CA GLY A 337 -75.56 80.20 -19.42
C GLY A 337 -76.96 79.88 -18.89
N GLY A 338 -77.36 80.41 -17.74
CA GLY A 338 -78.66 80.30 -17.09
C GLY A 338 -78.66 81.29 -15.94
N ASN A 339 -79.64 82.20 -15.90
CA ASN A 339 -79.64 83.28 -14.92
C ASN A 339 -80.05 82.71 -13.56
N VAL A 340 -79.10 82.63 -12.61
CA VAL A 340 -79.40 82.45 -11.19
C VAL A 340 -79.43 83.85 -10.57
N THR A 341 -80.56 84.21 -9.96
CA THR A 341 -80.70 85.48 -9.24
C THR A 341 -80.68 85.17 -7.75
N ILE A 342 -79.71 85.72 -7.02
CA ILE A 342 -79.64 85.61 -5.56
C ILE A 342 -80.29 86.87 -4.98
N GLY A 343 -81.33 86.69 -4.18
CA GLY A 343 -82.00 87.78 -3.47
C GLY A 343 -81.07 88.46 -2.46
N ILE A 344 -81.40 89.70 -2.09
CA ILE A 344 -80.64 90.50 -1.10
C ILE A 344 -80.62 89.86 0.31
N ASP A 345 -81.46 88.87 0.55
CA ASP A 345 -81.61 88.06 1.76
C ASP A 345 -80.76 86.77 1.74
N GLY A 346 -80.04 86.50 0.64
CA GLY A 346 -79.24 85.28 0.48
C GLY A 346 -80.04 84.07 0.02
N GLU A 347 -81.32 84.21 -0.31
CA GLU A 347 -82.11 83.13 -0.88
C GLU A 347 -81.99 83.07 -2.41
N MET A 348 -81.88 81.85 -2.93
CA MET A 348 -81.71 81.57 -4.35
C MET A 348 -83.10 81.43 -4.99
N ASN A 349 -83.54 82.44 -5.75
CA ASN A 349 -84.88 82.43 -6.36
C ASN A 349 -84.83 81.70 -7.71
N VAL A 350 -85.37 80.48 -7.73
CA VAL A 350 -85.53 79.67 -8.94
C VAL A 350 -87.02 79.65 -9.27
N ASP A 351 -87.42 79.99 -10.50
CA ASP A 351 -88.82 79.90 -10.91
C ASP A 351 -89.29 78.43 -10.88
N LEU A 352 -90.05 78.11 -9.84
CA LEU A 352 -90.60 76.78 -9.55
C LEU A 352 -92.08 76.67 -9.91
N SER A 353 -92.67 77.68 -10.56
CA SER A 353 -94.11 77.76 -10.81
C SER A 353 -94.69 76.59 -11.61
N GLY A 354 -93.86 75.87 -12.37
CA GLY A 354 -94.23 74.65 -13.11
C GLY A 354 -93.83 73.32 -12.45
N LYS A 355 -93.35 73.33 -11.19
CA LYS A 355 -92.88 72.13 -10.49
C LYS A 355 -93.82 71.78 -9.33
N ILE A 356 -94.12 70.50 -9.19
CA ILE A 356 -94.85 69.95 -8.03
C ILE A 356 -93.84 69.64 -6.92
N ASN A 357 -94.17 70.02 -5.68
CA ASN A 357 -93.33 69.72 -4.53
C ASN A 357 -93.29 68.21 -4.27
N THR A 358 -92.10 67.64 -4.08
CA THR A 358 -91.93 66.20 -3.85
C THR A 358 -92.68 65.71 -2.61
N THR A 359 -92.93 66.57 -1.61
CA THR A 359 -93.72 66.20 -0.42
C THR A 359 -95.22 66.04 -0.72
N GLU A 360 -95.71 66.64 -1.80
CA GLU A 360 -97.13 66.56 -2.20
C GLU A 360 -97.41 65.35 -3.10
N LYS A 361 -96.37 64.70 -3.65
CA LYS A 361 -96.51 63.54 -4.53
C LYS A 361 -96.84 62.28 -3.73
N GLY A 362 -98.00 61.68 -4.00
CA GLY A 362 -98.41 60.40 -3.40
C GLY A 362 -98.76 60.45 -1.90
N SER A 363 -98.82 61.65 -1.32
CA SER A 363 -99.26 61.88 0.07
C SER A 363 -100.78 61.99 0.16
N VAL A 364 -101.34 61.69 1.36
CA VAL A 364 -102.78 61.92 1.64
C VAL A 364 -103.12 63.40 1.44
N ASN A 365 -104.18 63.68 0.67
CA ASN A 365 -104.57 65.03 0.19
C ASN A 365 -103.58 65.72 -0.75
N GLY A 366 -102.58 64.99 -1.26
CA GLY A 366 -101.63 65.48 -2.26
C GLY A 366 -102.06 65.17 -3.70
N VAL A 367 -101.08 65.22 -4.61
CA VAL A 367 -101.24 64.88 -6.03
C VAL A 367 -100.84 63.42 -6.25
N ALA A 368 -101.75 62.62 -6.80
CA ALA A 368 -101.50 61.23 -7.14
C ALA A 368 -100.37 61.12 -8.18
N THR A 369 -99.47 60.17 -7.96
CA THR A 369 -98.40 59.87 -8.93
C THR A 369 -98.70 58.58 -9.66
N LEU A 370 -98.36 58.53 -10.95
CA LEU A 370 -98.48 57.32 -11.75
C LEU A 370 -97.23 56.45 -11.58
N GLY A 371 -97.41 55.13 -11.49
CA GLY A 371 -96.36 54.12 -11.61
C GLY A 371 -95.88 53.97 -13.05
N GLU A 372 -94.91 53.08 -13.28
CA GLU A 372 -94.36 52.80 -14.62
C GLU A 372 -95.41 52.27 -15.61
N ASP A 373 -96.49 51.68 -15.11
CA ASP A 373 -97.64 51.19 -15.87
C ASP A 373 -98.66 52.30 -16.21
N GLY A 374 -98.41 53.53 -15.78
CA GLY A 374 -99.29 54.67 -15.98
C GLY A 374 -100.53 54.67 -15.07
N LYS A 375 -100.61 53.79 -14.07
CA LYS A 375 -101.71 53.75 -13.08
C LYS A 375 -101.27 54.34 -11.74
N VAL A 376 -102.22 54.76 -10.90
CA VAL A 376 -101.93 55.18 -9.53
C VAL A 376 -101.61 53.92 -8.70
N PRO A 377 -100.44 53.82 -8.03
CA PRO A 377 -100.09 52.66 -7.21
C PRO A 377 -101.13 52.38 -6.13
N ASN A 378 -101.36 51.10 -5.84
CA ASN A 378 -102.40 50.65 -4.93
C ASN A 378 -102.22 51.22 -3.51
N GLU A 379 -100.99 51.52 -3.11
CA GLU A 379 -100.65 52.10 -1.82
C GLU A 379 -101.16 53.55 -1.64
N GLN A 380 -101.48 54.24 -2.75
CA GLN A 380 -102.07 55.59 -2.74
C GLN A 380 -103.61 55.55 -2.80
N LEU A 381 -104.21 54.37 -2.96
CA LEU A 381 -105.65 54.18 -2.99
C LEU A 381 -106.17 53.78 -1.61
N PRO A 382 -107.38 54.23 -1.20
CA PRO A 382 -108.00 53.74 0.03
C PRO A 382 -108.21 52.21 -0.02
N PRO A 383 -108.09 51.49 1.12
CA PRO A 383 -108.37 50.07 1.17
C PRO A 383 -109.81 49.78 0.75
N ILE A 384 -109.97 49.02 -0.33
CA ILE A 384 -111.26 48.55 -0.85
C ILE A 384 -111.83 47.50 0.12
N SER A 385 -113.00 47.81 0.72
CA SER A 385 -113.62 47.04 1.81
C SER A 385 -114.53 45.88 1.35
N SER A 386 -114.31 45.32 0.15
CA SER A 386 -115.11 44.21 -0.37
C SER A 386 -114.23 43.19 -1.09
N ASP A 387 -114.04 42.02 -0.49
CA ASP A 387 -113.40 40.88 -1.14
C ASP A 387 -114.37 40.24 -2.14
N ALA A 388 -113.85 39.78 -3.28
CA ALA A 388 -114.59 39.22 -4.41
C ALA A 388 -115.27 37.85 -4.14
N GLU A 389 -115.56 37.52 -2.87
CA GLU A 389 -116.35 36.34 -2.48
C GLU A 389 -117.87 36.54 -2.67
N ASP A 390 -118.34 37.77 -2.94
CA ASP A 390 -119.77 38.09 -3.09
C ASP A 390 -120.34 37.81 -4.51
N ILE A 391 -119.65 36.99 -5.30
CA ILE A 391 -120.11 36.56 -6.64
C ILE A 391 -120.06 35.02 -6.72
N THR A 392 -121.03 34.35 -6.11
CA THR A 392 -121.25 32.91 -6.33
C THR A 392 -121.90 32.66 -7.68
N TYR A 393 -121.15 32.12 -8.64
CA TYR A 393 -121.71 31.52 -9.86
C TYR A 393 -122.11 30.06 -9.60
N ASP A 394 -123.41 29.76 -9.64
CA ASP A 394 -123.95 28.40 -9.71
C ASP A 394 -123.75 27.85 -11.14
N ASN A 395 -122.78 26.96 -11.33
CA ASN A 395 -122.45 26.40 -12.64
C ASN A 395 -122.88 24.93 -12.79
N ALA A 396 -123.98 24.51 -12.15
CA ALA A 396 -124.43 23.11 -12.15
C ALA A 396 -125.09 22.62 -13.45
N GLU A 397 -125.24 23.41 -14.52
CA GLU A 397 -125.95 22.93 -15.73
C GLU A 397 -125.50 23.53 -17.07
N SER A 398 -124.29 24.09 -17.18
CA SER A 398 -123.79 24.56 -18.48
C SER A 398 -122.35 24.09 -18.68
N GLY A 399 -122.17 23.14 -19.61
CA GLY A 399 -120.87 22.63 -20.06
C GLY A 399 -120.08 23.67 -20.86
N LEU A 400 -119.89 24.86 -20.30
CA LEU A 400 -119.08 25.94 -20.85
C LEU A 400 -117.98 26.25 -19.84
N VAL A 401 -116.77 25.88 -20.23
CA VAL A 401 -115.53 26.27 -19.57
C VAL A 401 -115.37 27.77 -19.84
N ALA A 402 -115.27 28.58 -18.78
CA ALA A 402 -114.92 29.99 -18.94
C ALA A 402 -113.44 30.07 -19.38
N GLU A 403 -113.24 30.16 -20.69
CA GLU A 403 -112.01 30.71 -21.26
C GLU A 403 -112.06 32.23 -21.07
N ASP A 404 -111.05 32.72 -20.36
CA ASP A 404 -110.67 34.13 -20.22
C ASP A 404 -111.64 35.04 -19.46
N VAL A 405 -111.20 35.46 -18.26
CA VAL A 405 -111.39 36.83 -17.82
C VAL A 405 -110.01 37.44 -17.62
N GLN A 406 -109.41 37.87 -18.71
CA GLN A 406 -108.49 39.00 -18.67
C GLN A 406 -109.28 40.25 -18.32
N GLY A 407 -108.82 40.98 -17.30
CA GLY A 407 -108.98 42.43 -17.28
C GLY A 407 -109.31 43.07 -15.93
N ALA A 408 -108.30 43.26 -15.09
CA ALA A 408 -108.06 44.51 -14.36
C ALA A 408 -106.61 44.55 -13.83
#